data_AF-X7ZB87-F1
#
_entry.id   AF-X7ZB87-F1
#
_cell.length_a   1.000
_cell.length_b   1.000
_cell.length_c   1.000
_cell.angle_alpha   90.00
_cell.angle_beta   90.00
_cell.angle_gamma   90.00
#
_symmetry.space_group_name_H-M   'P 1'
#
loop_
_entity.id
_entity.type
_entity.pdbx_description
1 polymer ?
#
loop_
_entity_poly.entity_id
_entity_poly.type
_entity_poly.pdbx_seq_one_letter_code
_entity_poly.pdbx_strand_id
1 'polypeptide(L)'
;MISAFIKSVRGSDVDAALHYLARMLVAGEDPRFIARRLMILASEDIGMADPTALQTAVAAAHTVQLIGMPEAQLTLAHATVHLAPRPSPTR
;
A
#
# COMPACT_ATOMS: atom_id res chain seq x y z
N MET A 1 0.85 -9.27 -10.94
CA MET A 1 0.38 -9.10 -9.56
C MET A 1 0.14 -7.64 -9.19
N ILE A 2 1.10 -6.75 -9.45
CA ILE A 2 1.02 -5.34 -9.05
C ILE A 2 -0.21 -4.56 -9.55
N SER A 3 -0.68 -4.81 -10.78
CA SER A 3 -1.89 -4.13 -11.30
C SER A 3 -3.13 -4.49 -10.48
N ALA A 4 -3.29 -5.77 -10.11
CA ALA A 4 -4.42 -6.23 -9.31
C ALA A 4 -4.36 -5.67 -7.89
N PHE A 5 -3.17 -5.63 -7.29
CA PHE A 5 -2.93 -4.96 -6.01
C PHE A 5 -3.39 -3.50 -6.02
N ILE A 6 -2.87 -2.68 -6.95
CA ILE A 6 -3.20 -1.25 -7.03
C ILE A 6 -4.68 -1.02 -7.32
N LYS A 7 -5.30 -1.85 -8.18
CA LYS A 7 -6.74 -1.81 -8.43
C LYS A 7 -7.57 -2.12 -7.17
N SER A 8 -7.12 -3.06 -6.35
CA SER A 8 -7.81 -3.43 -5.11
C SER A 8 -7.75 -2.29 -4.09
N VAL A 9 -6.57 -1.67 -3.92
CA VAL A 9 -6.42 -0.51 -3.01
C VAL A 9 -7.29 0.66 -3.48
N ARG A 10 -7.25 1.00 -4.78
CA ARG A 10 -8.11 2.05 -5.37
C ARG A 10 -9.59 1.72 -5.24
N GLY A 11 -9.95 0.45 -5.39
CA GLY A 11 -11.31 -0.06 -5.22
C GLY A 11 -11.77 -0.17 -3.76
N SER A 12 -10.94 0.24 -2.79
CA SER A 12 -11.26 0.16 -1.35
C SER A 12 -11.50 -1.28 -0.84
N ASP A 13 -10.95 -2.27 -1.55
CA ASP A 13 -11.01 -3.69 -1.17
C ASP A 13 -9.72 -4.06 -0.41
N VAL A 14 -9.78 -3.90 0.91
CA VAL A 14 -8.65 -4.14 1.81
C VAL A 14 -8.21 -5.60 1.80
N ASP A 15 -9.17 -6.53 1.82
CA ASP A 15 -8.89 -7.96 1.88
C ASP A 15 -8.18 -8.43 0.60
N ALA A 16 -8.68 -8.01 -0.57
CA ALA A 16 -8.02 -8.30 -1.85
C ALA A 16 -6.65 -7.62 -1.95
N ALA A 17 -6.50 -6.39 -1.48
CA ALA A 17 -5.22 -5.69 -1.47
C ALA A 17 -4.17 -6.42 -0.63
N LEU A 18 -4.52 -6.83 0.60
CA LEU A 18 -3.62 -7.60 1.47
C LEU A 18 -3.32 -8.99 0.89
N HIS A 19 -4.31 -9.64 0.27
CA HIS A 19 -4.09 -10.90 -0.44
C HIS A 19 -3.05 -10.76 -1.55
N TYR A 20 -3.16 -9.75 -2.42
CA TYR A 20 -2.19 -9.53 -3.48
C TYR A 20 -0.82 -9.09 -2.96
N LEU A 21 -0.77 -8.28 -1.88
CA LEU A 21 0.47 -7.92 -1.21
C LEU A 21 1.21 -9.16 -0.71
N ALA A 22 0.54 -10.02 0.06
CA ALA A 22 1.12 -11.24 0.60
C ALA A 22 1.64 -12.15 -0.52
N ARG A 23 0.87 -12.30 -1.60
CA ARG A 23 1.32 -13.10 -2.76
C ARG A 23 2.54 -12.51 -3.47
N MET A 24 2.66 -11.19 -3.58
CA MET A 24 3.85 -10.56 -4.17
C MET A 24 5.08 -10.78 -3.29
N LEU A 25 4.94 -10.63 -1.97
CA LEU A 25 6.05 -10.84 -1.02
C LEU A 25 6.51 -12.30 -1.02
N VAL A 26 5.59 -13.26 -1.01
CA VAL A 26 5.91 -14.70 -1.10
C VAL A 26 6.53 -15.07 -2.44
N ALA A 27 6.12 -14.42 -3.54
CA ALA A 27 6.70 -14.63 -4.86
C ALA A 27 8.10 -14.00 -5.04
N GLY A 28 8.62 -13.30 -4.02
CA GLY A 28 9.94 -12.67 -4.08
C GLY A 28 10.00 -11.36 -4.87
N GLU A 29 8.85 -10.70 -5.07
CA GLU A 29 8.81 -9.36 -5.67
C GLU A 29 9.59 -8.36 -4.80
N ASP A 30 10.35 -7.44 -5.41
CA ASP A 30 11.13 -6.45 -4.66
C ASP A 30 10.19 -5.57 -3.80
N PRO A 31 10.31 -5.59 -2.45
CA PRO A 31 9.46 -4.77 -1.58
C PRO A 31 9.58 -3.28 -1.85
N ARG A 32 10.73 -2.81 -2.34
CA ARG A 32 10.94 -1.41 -2.73
C ARG A 32 10.13 -1.06 -3.96
N PHE A 33 9.88 -2.01 -4.86
CA PHE A 33 8.99 -1.82 -6.00
C PHE A 33 7.55 -1.65 -5.55
N ILE A 34 7.09 -2.47 -4.61
CA ILE A 34 5.76 -2.37 -4.00
C ILE A 34 5.58 -1.01 -3.30
N ALA A 35 6.57 -0.61 -2.48
CA ALA A 35 6.55 0.68 -1.78
C ALA A 35 6.46 1.89 -2.72
N ARG A 36 7.25 1.90 -3.82
CA ARG A 36 7.16 2.96 -4.84
C ARG A 36 5.78 3.05 -5.47
N ARG A 37 5.11 1.92 -5.68
CA ARG A 37 3.76 1.88 -6.25
C ARG A 37 2.70 2.41 -5.27
N LEU A 38 2.87 2.17 -3.97
CA LEU A 38 2.03 2.77 -2.93
C LEU A 38 2.21 4.29 -2.84
N MET A 39 3.44 4.79 -2.92
CA MET A 39 3.70 6.24 -2.94
C MET A 39 3.05 6.94 -4.14
N ILE A 40 3.12 6.33 -5.34
CA ILE A 40 2.48 6.87 -6.54
C ILE A 40 0.95 6.87 -6.36
N LEU A 41 0.38 5.76 -5.90
CA LEU A 41 -1.05 5.65 -5.62
C LEU A 41 -1.52 6.71 -4.63
N ALA A 42 -0.78 6.92 -3.53
CA ALA A 42 -1.11 7.92 -2.52
C ALA A 42 -1.18 9.34 -3.11
N SER A 43 -0.26 9.69 -4.00
CA SER A 43 -0.24 11.00 -4.66
C SER A 43 -1.28 11.13 -5.78
N GLU A 44 -1.48 10.09 -6.58
CA GLU A 44 -2.31 10.12 -7.80
C GLU A 44 -3.81 9.96 -7.51
N ASP A 45 -4.16 8.97 -6.68
CA ASP A 45 -5.56 8.56 -6.49
C ASP A 45 -6.19 9.14 -5.20
N ILE A 46 -5.38 9.38 -4.16
CA ILE A 46 -5.88 9.91 -2.88
C ILE A 46 -5.63 11.42 -2.80
N GLY A 47 -4.39 11.85 -3.06
CA GLY A 47 -4.03 13.26 -3.11
C GLY A 47 -4.42 14.02 -1.83
N MET A 48 -5.11 15.15 -1.99
CA MET A 48 -5.50 16.01 -0.87
C MET A 48 -6.77 15.55 -0.13
N ALA A 49 -7.43 14.47 -0.58
CA ALA A 49 -8.56 13.90 0.16
C ALA A 49 -8.11 13.31 1.51
N ASP A 50 -6.89 12.79 1.56
CA ASP A 50 -6.18 12.47 2.80
C ASP A 50 -4.70 12.87 2.67
N PRO A 51 -4.31 14.06 3.16
CA PRO A 51 -2.93 14.55 3.08
C PRO A 51 -1.91 13.66 3.80
N THR A 52 -2.35 12.78 4.71
CA THR A 52 -1.46 11.88 5.46
C THR A 52 -1.08 10.63 4.66
N ALA A 53 -1.83 10.29 3.61
CA ALA A 53 -1.63 9.10 2.78
C ALA A 53 -0.21 8.98 2.23
N LEU A 54 0.32 10.06 1.63
CA LEU A 54 1.67 10.06 1.07
C LEU A 54 2.73 9.89 2.17
N GLN A 55 2.55 10.54 3.32
CA GLN A 55 3.49 10.43 4.44
C GLN A 55 3.54 9.00 4.98
N THR A 56 2.38 8.33 5.09
CA THR A 56 2.29 6.92 5.49
C THR A 56 3.00 6.01 4.49
N ALA A 57 2.81 6.23 3.18
CA ALA A 57 3.48 5.46 2.14
C ALA A 57 5.01 5.64 2.16
N VAL A 58 5.49 6.88 2.37
CA VAL A 58 6.92 7.19 2.49
C VAL A 58 7.51 6.56 3.75
N ALA A 59 6.82 6.59 4.89
CA ALA A 59 7.26 5.94 6.12
C ALA A 59 7.41 4.42 5.94
N ALA A 60 6.48 3.77 5.24
CA ALA A 60 6.60 2.36 4.88
C ALA A 60 7.78 2.10 3.94
N ALA A 61 8.00 2.95 2.93
CA ALA A 61 9.15 2.84 2.04
C ALA A 61 10.49 2.98 2.78
N HIS A 62 10.60 3.93 3.69
CA HIS A 62 11.77 4.07 4.57
C HIS A 62 11.96 2.84 5.45
N THR A 63 10.89 2.27 5.98
CA THR A 63 10.97 1.05 6.80
C THR A 63 11.50 -0.13 5.99
N VAL A 64 11.05 -0.29 4.74
CA VAL A 64 11.60 -1.30 3.82
C VAL A 64 13.11 -1.12 3.61
N GLN A 65 13.59 0.11 3.53
CA GLN A 65 15.02 0.39 3.34
C GLN A 65 15.86 0.19 4.61
N LEU A 66 15.32 0.57 5.77
CA LEU A 66 16.05 0.57 7.04
C LEU A 66 15.99 -0.77 7.76
N ILE A 67 14.81 -1.41 7.79
CA ILE A 67 14.58 -2.66 8.52
C ILE A 67 14.68 -3.86 7.58
N GLY A 68 14.14 -3.75 6.36
CA GLY A 68 14.11 -4.86 5.41
C GLY A 68 13.04 -5.93 5.73
N MET A 69 13.08 -7.03 4.99
CA MET A 69 12.14 -8.15 5.14
C MET A 69 12.73 -9.23 6.07
N PRO A 70 11.88 -9.94 6.85
CA PRO A 70 10.42 -9.97 6.77
C PRO A 70 9.68 -8.85 7.52
N GLU A 71 10.30 -8.12 8.44
CA GLU A 71 9.64 -7.21 9.37
C GLU A 71 8.91 -6.05 8.67
N ALA A 72 9.47 -5.51 7.58
CA ALA A 72 8.85 -4.42 6.82
C ALA A 72 7.50 -4.78 6.18
N GLN A 73 7.14 -6.07 6.09
CA GLN A 73 5.82 -6.51 5.61
C GLN A 73 4.67 -5.90 6.43
N LEU A 74 4.90 -5.68 7.74
CA LEU A 74 3.91 -5.09 8.64
C LEU A 74 3.64 -3.63 8.27
N THR A 75 4.70 -2.87 7.97
CA THR A 75 4.56 -1.47 7.56
C THR A 75 3.98 -1.33 6.15
N LEU A 76 4.29 -2.26 5.24
CA LEU A 76 3.65 -2.31 3.93
C LEU A 76 2.16 -2.64 4.05
N ALA A 77 1.78 -3.57 4.92
CA ALA A 77 0.39 -3.90 5.20
C ALA A 77 -0.34 -2.70 5.84
N HIS A 78 0.26 -2.04 6.83
CA HIS A 78 -0.28 -0.82 7.43
C HIS A 78 -0.57 0.24 6.37
N ALA A 79 0.43 0.59 5.55
CA ALA A 79 0.25 1.57 4.49
C ALA A 79 -0.83 1.13 3.49
N THR A 80 -0.88 -0.16 3.14
CA THR A 80 -1.91 -0.70 2.24
C THR A 80 -3.32 -0.48 2.79
N VAL A 81 -3.55 -0.77 4.08
CA VAL A 81 -4.86 -0.58 4.73
C VAL A 81 -5.21 0.91 4.81
N HIS A 82 -4.25 1.76 5.18
CA HIS A 82 -4.46 3.21 5.24
C HIS A 82 -4.84 3.80 3.88
N LEU A 83 -4.19 3.33 2.82
CA LEU A 83 -4.39 3.80 1.44
C LEU A 83 -5.61 3.19 0.75
N ALA A 84 -6.29 2.22 1.37
CA ALA A 84 -7.57 1.69 0.92
C ALA A 84 -8.68 2.40 1.71
N PRO A 85 -9.08 3.62 1.31
CA PRO A 85 -10.05 4.40 2.07
C PRO A 85 -11.34 3.61 2.20
N ARG A 86 -11.83 3.42 3.42
CA ARG A 86 -13.12 2.77 3.64
C ARG A 86 -14.21 3.63 2.97
N PRO A 87 -15.17 3.05 2.24
CA PRO A 87 -16.28 3.83 1.68
C PRO A 87 -16.96 4.59 2.82
N SER A 88 -17.08 5.91 2.69
CA SER A 88 -17.82 6.69 3.68
C SER A 88 -19.25 6.13 3.73
N PRO A 89 -19.84 5.92 4.92
CA PRO A 89 -21.28 5.77 4.97
C PRO A 89 -21.86 7.09 4.45
N THR A 90 -22.82 7.00 3.54
CA THR A 90 -23.60 8.09 2.88
C THR A 90 -22.95 8.86 1.72
N ARG A 91 -23.47 8.53 0.52
CA ARG A 91 -24.25 9.35 -0.45
C ARG A 91 -23.85 10.80 -0.70
#